data_AF-A0A6M2CHU1-F1
#
_entry.id   AF-A0A6M2CHU1-F1
#
_cell.length_a   1.000
_cell.length_b   1.000
_cell.length_c   1.000
_cell.angle_alpha   90.00
_cell.angle_beta   90.00
_cell.angle_gamma   90.00
#
_symmetry.space_group_name_H-M   'P 1'
#
loop_
_entity.id
_entity.type
_entity.pdbx_description
1 polymer ?
#
loop_
_entity_poly.entity_id
_entity_poly.type
_entity_poly.pdbx_seq_one_letter_code
_entity_poly.pdbx_strand_id
1 'polypeptide(L)'
;SLFCFSPDEIVKAIANNKTLFERWSQYQDPSSLPSKEDIEWTTSELRKGLRSIEWDLEDLEETVAIVEKNPKKFKIDEKEIKSRKAFIEQSKNEVKCMKEAILESKAKNKKRRPSSMELFNSSRTAKYTS
;
A
#
# COMPACT_ATOMS: atom_id res chain seq x y z
N SER A 1 25.15 -7.40 -14.92
CA SER A 1 23.91 -8.18 -15.03
C SER A 1 22.72 -7.25 -14.79
N LEU A 2 22.20 -6.65 -15.86
CA LEU A 2 21.10 -5.65 -15.83
C LEU A 2 19.70 -6.31 -15.85
N PHE A 3 19.61 -7.57 -15.42
CA PHE A 3 18.40 -8.40 -15.54
C PHE A 3 18.22 -9.22 -14.26
N CYS A 4 18.22 -8.54 -13.10
CA CYS A 4 18.07 -9.22 -11.81
C CYS A 4 16.64 -9.18 -11.24
N PHE A 5 15.66 -8.66 -11.98
CA PHE A 5 14.25 -8.69 -11.57
C PHE A 5 13.37 -9.29 -12.66
N SER A 6 12.85 -10.50 -12.39
CA SER A 6 11.90 -11.14 -13.30
C SER A 6 10.51 -10.56 -13.07
N PRO A 7 9.71 -10.30 -14.13
CA PRO A 7 8.29 -9.97 -13.98
C PRO A 7 7.54 -10.97 -13.09
N ASP A 8 7.94 -12.24 -13.10
CA ASP A 8 7.40 -13.29 -12.22
C ASP A 8 7.59 -12.98 -10.72
N GLU A 9 8.70 -12.36 -10.34
CA GLU A 9 8.96 -11.99 -8.95
C GLU A 9 8.03 -10.88 -8.50
N ILE A 10 7.77 -9.91 -9.38
CA ILE A 10 6.79 -8.83 -9.14
C ILE A 10 5.39 -9.41 -9.00
N VAL A 11 4.97 -10.30 -9.91
CA VAL A 11 3.67 -10.98 -9.84
C VAL A 11 3.52 -11.74 -8.53
N LYS A 12 4.57 -12.48 -8.12
CA LYS A 12 4.56 -13.25 -6.87
C LYS A 12 4.52 -12.33 -5.65
N ALA A 13 5.27 -11.23 -5.65
CA ALA A 13 5.28 -10.26 -4.56
C ALA A 13 3.90 -9.59 -4.42
N ILE A 14 3.28 -9.21 -5.54
CA ILE A 14 1.92 -8.67 -5.57
C ILE A 14 0.91 -9.69 -5.05
N ALA A 15 0.98 -10.95 -5.50
CA ALA A 15 0.09 -12.01 -5.03
C ALA A 15 0.20 -12.24 -3.51
N ASN A 16 1.42 -12.25 -2.97
CA ASN A 16 1.65 -12.37 -1.53
C ASN A 16 1.05 -11.18 -0.76
N ASN A 17 1.24 -9.95 -1.27
CA ASN A 17 0.66 -8.75 -0.65
C ASN A 17 -0.86 -8.73 -0.76
N LYS A 18 -1.45 -9.25 -1.85
CA LYS A 18 -2.90 -9.42 -2.00
C LYS A 18 -3.48 -10.34 -0.93
N THR A 19 -2.91 -11.52 -0.73
CA THR A 19 -3.34 -12.44 0.33
C THR A 19 -3.27 -11.78 1.71
N LEU A 20 -2.20 -11.03 1.97
CA LEU A 20 -2.05 -10.28 3.22
C LEU A 20 -3.08 -9.13 3.32
N PHE A 21 -3.40 -8.48 2.21
CA PHE A 21 -4.38 -7.41 2.12
C PHE A 21 -5.81 -7.91 2.35
N GLU A 22 -6.16 -9.09 1.85
CA GLU A 22 -7.45 -9.74 2.12
C GLU A 22 -7.64 -10.01 3.62
N ARG A 23 -6.61 -10.55 4.28
CA ARG A 23 -6.62 -10.76 5.73
C ARG A 23 -6.73 -9.44 6.49
N TRP A 24 -5.98 -8.43 6.07
CA TRP A 24 -6.05 -7.08 6.62
C TRP A 24 -7.44 -6.43 6.41
N SER A 25 -8.09 -6.70 5.28
CA SER A 25 -9.42 -6.21 4.97
C SER A 25 -10.48 -6.83 5.89
N GLN A 26 -10.32 -8.10 6.26
CA GLN A 26 -11.19 -8.74 7.27
C GLN A 26 -11.09 -8.05 8.64
N TYR A 27 -9.95 -7.43 8.96
CA TYR A 27 -9.80 -6.65 10.20
C TYR A 27 -10.54 -5.31 10.17
N GLN A 28 -11.01 -4.88 9.01
CA GLN A 28 -11.86 -3.69 8.89
C GLN A 28 -13.33 -4.01 9.20
N ASP A 29 -13.72 -5.29 9.21
CA ASP A 29 -15.06 -5.71 9.60
C ASP A 29 -15.26 -5.52 11.11
N PRO A 30 -16.31 -4.81 11.55
CA PRO A 30 -16.58 -4.57 12.98
C PRO A 30 -16.88 -5.84 13.78
N SER A 31 -17.24 -6.94 13.11
CA SER A 31 -17.49 -8.26 13.70
C SER A 31 -16.19 -9.05 13.91
N SER A 32 -15.12 -8.62 13.24
CA SER A 32 -13.78 -9.18 13.42
C SER A 32 -13.17 -8.61 14.71
N LEU A 33 -12.58 -9.49 15.53
CA LEU A 33 -11.90 -9.10 16.78
C LEU A 33 -10.40 -9.40 16.71
N PRO A 34 -9.65 -8.80 15.77
CA PRO A 34 -8.19 -8.97 15.72
C PRO A 34 -7.51 -8.22 16.87
N SER A 35 -6.39 -8.76 17.34
CA SER A 35 -5.57 -8.06 18.33
C SER A 35 -4.98 -6.80 17.73
N LYS A 36 -4.77 -5.75 18.55
CA LYS A 36 -4.12 -4.51 18.10
C LYS A 36 -2.76 -4.79 17.41
N GLU A 37 -2.01 -5.73 17.97
CA GLU A 37 -0.70 -6.15 17.46
C GLU A 37 -0.81 -6.82 16.08
N ASP A 38 -1.82 -7.67 15.85
CA ASP A 38 -2.08 -8.29 14.54
C ASP A 38 -2.38 -7.24 13.46
N ILE A 39 -3.20 -6.23 13.80
CA ILE A 39 -3.53 -5.14 12.88
C ILE A 39 -2.28 -4.32 12.56
N GLU A 40 -1.49 -3.95 13.57
CA GLU A 40 -0.28 -3.15 13.42
C GLU A 40 0.78 -3.89 12.61
N TRP A 41 1.00 -5.17 12.91
CA TRP A 41 1.93 -6.02 12.18
C TRP A 41 1.50 -6.17 10.73
N THR A 42 0.25 -6.58 10.46
CA THR A 42 -0.26 -6.78 9.09
C THR A 42 -0.23 -5.48 8.28
N THR A 43 -0.59 -4.35 8.89
CA THR A 43 -0.52 -3.03 8.22
C THR A 43 0.92 -2.63 7.91
N SER A 44 1.85 -2.89 8.82
CA SER A 44 3.26 -2.54 8.64
C SER A 44 3.90 -3.40 7.56
N GLU A 45 3.59 -4.70 7.56
CA GLU A 45 4.14 -5.66 6.62
C GLU A 45 3.63 -5.41 5.19
N LEU A 46 2.34 -5.09 5.03
CA LEU A 46 1.78 -4.61 3.76
C LEU A 46 2.51 -3.36 3.26
N ARG A 47 2.78 -2.39 4.12
CA ARG A 47 3.47 -1.16 3.71
C ARG A 47 4.90 -1.44 3.23
N LYS A 48 5.62 -2.32 3.90
CA LYS A 48 6.98 -2.71 3.48
C LYS A 48 6.94 -3.46 2.15
N GLY A 49 6.05 -4.44 2.01
CA GLY A 49 5.91 -5.24 0.80
C GLY A 49 5.53 -4.38 -0.40
N LEU A 50 4.51 -3.54 -0.27
CA LEU A 50 4.09 -2.60 -1.32
C LEU A 50 5.22 -1.62 -1.69
N ARG A 51 6.02 -1.17 -0.72
CA ARG A 51 7.14 -0.27 -0.99
C ARG A 51 8.27 -0.96 -1.76
N SER A 52 8.56 -2.21 -1.43
CA SER A 52 9.54 -3.02 -2.19
C SER A 52 9.10 -3.15 -3.65
N ILE A 53 7.82 -3.48 -3.88
CA ILE A 53 7.28 -3.63 -5.23
C ILE A 53 7.32 -2.31 -6.01
N GLU A 54 7.08 -1.17 -5.36
CA GLU A 54 7.22 0.15 -6.02
C GLU A 54 8.64 0.35 -6.56
N TRP A 55 9.66 0.06 -5.76
CA TRP A 55 11.05 0.17 -6.19
C TRP A 55 11.37 -0.78 -7.34
N ASP A 56 10.90 -2.02 -7.26
CA ASP A 56 11.11 -3.01 -8.32
C ASP A 56 10.46 -2.56 -9.65
N LEU A 57 9.29 -1.93 -9.58
CA LEU A 57 8.58 -1.36 -10.74
C LEU A 57 9.26 -0.11 -11.30
N GLU A 58 9.87 0.73 -10.45
CA GLU A 58 10.67 1.88 -10.86
C GLU A 58 11.91 1.43 -11.67
N ASP A 59 12.66 0.45 -11.14
CA ASP A 59 13.84 -0.12 -11.81
C ASP A 59 13.49 -0.82 -13.14
N LEU A 60 12.36 -1.53 -13.16
CA LEU A 60 11.87 -2.19 -14.38
C LEU A 60 11.45 -1.16 -15.44
N GLU A 61 10.83 -0.05 -15.03
CA GLU A 61 10.46 1.04 -15.93
C GLU A 61 11.69 1.72 -16.55
N GLU A 62 12.73 1.98 -15.75
CA GLU A 62 14.01 2.49 -16.26
C GLU A 62 14.63 1.52 -17.27
N THR A 63 14.60 0.23 -16.98
CA THR A 63 15.11 -0.82 -17.87
C THR A 63 14.35 -0.84 -19.20
N VAL A 64 13.01 -0.76 -19.16
CA VAL A 64 12.17 -0.71 -20.37
C VAL A 64 12.46 0.56 -21.17
N ALA A 65 12.66 1.71 -20.52
CA ALA A 65 13.01 2.96 -21.18
C ALA A 65 14.40 2.89 -21.87
N ILE A 66 15.37 2.19 -21.28
CA ILE A 66 16.69 1.96 -21.90
C ILE A 66 16.56 1.07 -23.14
N VAL A 67 15.77 -0.01 -23.06
CA VAL A 67 15.53 -0.94 -24.18
C VAL A 67 14.83 -0.21 -25.33
N GLU A 68 13.83 0.62 -25.03
CA GLU A 68 13.08 1.40 -26.01
C GLU A 68 13.96 2.40 -26.77
N LYS A 69 14.99 2.96 -26.11
CA LYS A 69 15.96 3.86 -26.76
C LYS A 69 16.92 3.12 -27.70
N ASN A 70 17.08 1.80 -27.59
CA ASN A 70 18.02 1.04 -28.44
C ASN A 70 17.50 -0.35 -28.85
N PRO A 71 16.36 -0.44 -29.56
CA PRO A 71 15.68 -1.70 -29.85
C PRO A 71 16.53 -2.64 -30.72
N LYS A 72 17.36 -2.09 -31.62
CA LYS A 72 18.27 -2.87 -32.50
C LYS A 72 19.28 -3.70 -31.72
N LYS A 73 19.72 -3.22 -30.54
CA LYS A 73 20.69 -3.90 -29.68
C LYS A 73 20.06 -5.09 -28.95
N PHE A 74 18.79 -4.96 -28.57
CA PHE A 74 18.09 -5.96 -27.75
C PHE A 74 17.20 -6.91 -28.57
N LYS A 75 16.97 -6.65 -29.86
CA LYS A 75 16.10 -7.44 -30.74
C LYS A 75 14.68 -7.61 -30.18
N ILE A 76 14.17 -6.57 -29.53
CA ILE A 76 12.84 -6.55 -28.90
C ILE A 76 11.86 -5.85 -29.86
N ASP A 77 10.68 -6.44 -30.01
CA ASP A 77 9.59 -5.90 -30.82
C ASP A 77 8.83 -4.79 -30.07
N GLU A 78 8.28 -3.82 -30.80
CA GLU A 78 7.47 -2.75 -30.21
C GLU A 78 6.28 -3.29 -29.42
N LYS A 79 5.68 -4.40 -29.86
CA LYS A 79 4.58 -5.06 -29.14
C LYS A 79 5.02 -5.53 -27.76
N GLU A 80 6.24 -6.06 -27.64
CA GLU A 80 6.77 -6.52 -26.37
C GLU A 80 7.03 -5.34 -25.42
N ILE A 81 7.58 -4.22 -25.93
CA ILE A 81 7.76 -2.99 -25.14
C ILE A 81 6.40 -2.49 -24.62
N LYS A 82 5.39 -2.43 -25.49
CA LYS A 82 4.02 -2.04 -25.09
C LYS A 82 3.45 -2.98 -24.03
N SER A 83 3.62 -4.29 -24.19
CA SER A 83 3.15 -5.28 -23.20
C SER A 83 3.83 -5.09 -21.85
N ARG A 84 5.15 -4.83 -21.82
CA ARG A 84 5.90 -4.57 -20.58
C ARG A 84 5.44 -3.28 -19.91
N LYS A 85 5.21 -2.20 -20.67
CA LYS A 85 4.66 -0.95 -20.13
C LYS A 85 3.26 -1.12 -19.54
N ALA A 86 2.38 -1.83 -20.23
CA ALA A 86 1.03 -2.13 -19.74
C ALA A 86 1.07 -2.96 -18.44
N PHE A 87 1.98 -3.94 -18.35
CA PHE A 87 2.19 -4.72 -17.13
C PHE A 87 2.65 -3.86 -15.96
N ILE A 88 3.63 -2.97 -16.18
CA ILE A 88 4.13 -2.05 -15.14
C ILE A 88 2.99 -1.13 -14.67
N GLU A 89 2.22 -0.55 -15.59
CA GLU A 89 1.10 0.34 -15.27
C GLU A 89 0.02 -0.38 -14.45
N GLN A 90 -0.39 -1.58 -14.88
CA GLN A 90 -1.37 -2.39 -14.17
C GLN A 90 -0.88 -2.73 -12.75
N SER A 91 0.38 -3.15 -12.61
CA SER A 91 1.00 -3.47 -11.33
C SER A 91 1.07 -2.26 -10.40
N LYS A 92 1.47 -1.09 -10.92
CA LYS A 92 1.49 0.18 -10.18
C LYS A 92 0.09 0.55 -9.70
N ASN A 93 -0.93 0.40 -10.54
CA ASN A 93 -2.30 0.71 -10.16
C ASN A 93 -2.79 -0.20 -9.02
N GLU A 94 -2.47 -1.48 -9.07
CA GLU A 94 -2.88 -2.44 -8.05
C GLU A 94 -2.22 -2.16 -6.68
N VAL A 95 -0.92 -1.88 -6.69
CA VAL A 95 -0.17 -1.42 -5.50
C VAL A 95 -0.78 -0.15 -4.94
N LYS A 96 -1.11 0.82 -5.81
CA LYS A 96 -1.74 2.09 -5.42
C LYS A 96 -3.09 1.87 -4.73
N CYS A 97 -3.99 1.06 -5.31
CA CYS A 97 -5.29 0.76 -4.72
C CYS A 97 -5.17 0.17 -3.30
N MET A 98 -4.25 -0.78 -3.09
CA MET A 98 -4.00 -1.36 -1.76
C MET A 98 -3.49 -0.30 -0.77
N LYS A 99 -2.57 0.58 -1.19
CA LYS A 99 -2.05 1.68 -0.35
C LYS A 99 -3.15 2.66 0.05
N GLU A 100 -3.99 3.07 -0.90
CA GLU A 100 -5.10 3.99 -0.65
C GLU A 100 -6.10 3.42 0.36
N ALA A 101 -6.45 2.14 0.24
CA ALA A 101 -7.31 1.45 1.20
C ALA A 101 -6.69 1.43 2.63
N ILE A 102 -5.37 1.20 2.74
CA ILE A 102 -4.66 1.25 4.03
C ILE A 102 -4.64 2.68 4.62
N LEU A 103 -4.65 3.73 3.80
CA LEU A 103 -4.70 5.11 4.28
C LEU A 103 -6.12 5.51 4.74
N GLU A 104 -7.14 5.11 3.97
CA GLU A 104 -8.56 5.34 4.27
C GLU A 104 -8.97 4.73 5.62
N SER A 105 -8.57 3.50 5.90
CA SER A 105 -8.84 2.81 7.18
C SER A 105 -8.24 3.54 8.39
N LYS A 106 -7.00 4.06 8.27
CA LYS A 106 -6.37 4.87 9.33
C LYS A 106 -7.16 6.15 9.60
N ALA A 107 -7.68 6.80 8.56
CA ALA A 107 -8.51 7.98 8.71
C ALA A 107 -9.83 7.66 9.44
N LYS A 108 -10.48 6.52 9.12
CA LYS A 108 -11.69 6.04 9.82
C LYS A 108 -11.43 5.73 11.29
N ASN A 109 -10.31 5.08 11.62
CA ASN A 109 -9.96 4.76 13.00
C ASN A 109 -9.65 6.02 13.84
N LYS A 110 -9.06 7.05 13.22
CA LYS A 110 -8.81 8.35 13.90
C LYS A 110 -10.10 9.12 14.21
N LYS A 111 -11.11 9.04 13.33
CA LYS A 111 -12.44 9.66 13.55
C LYS A 111 -13.25 8.96 14.66
N ARG A 112 -12.99 7.68 14.92
CA ARG A 112 -13.67 6.89 15.97
C ARG A 112 -13.15 7.13 17.37
N ARG A 113 -11.98 7.76 17.55
CA ARG A 113 -11.52 8.23 18.85
C ARG A 113 -12.12 9.63 19.06
N PRO A 114 -13.18 9.81 19.88
CA PRO A 114 -13.45 11.14 20.38
C PRO A 114 -12.18 11.60 21.10
N SER A 115 -11.72 12.80 20.80
CA SER A 115 -10.66 13.45 21.55
C SER A 115 -11.11 13.47 23.01
N SER A 116 -10.57 12.55 23.82
CA SER A 116 -10.89 12.39 25.25
C SER A 116 -10.26 13.51 26.08
N MET A 117 -10.42 14.75 25.62
CA MET A 117 -9.90 15.96 26.25
C MET A 117 -10.99 17.05 26.28
N GLU A 118 -12.23 16.65 26.53
CA GLU A 118 -13.38 17.55 26.79
C GLU A 118 -14.22 16.97 27.95
N LEU A 119 -13.58 16.46 29.00
CA LEU A 119 -14.27 15.91 30.19
C LEU A 119 -13.76 16.46 31.53
N PHE A 120 -13.05 17.60 31.50
CA PHE A 120 -12.66 18.31 32.72
C PHE A 120 -12.74 19.83 32.53
N ASN A 121 -13.94 20.37 32.32
CA ASN A 121 -14.18 21.77 32.66
C ASN A 121 -15.69 22.07 32.79
N SER A 122 -16.32 21.57 33.84
CA SER A 122 -17.65 22.01 34.25
C SER A 122 -17.82 21.93 35.77
N SER A 123 -16.87 22.46 36.53
CA SER A 123 -17.02 22.65 37.98
C SER A 123 -16.15 23.80 38.48
N ARG A 124 -16.53 25.05 38.21
CA ARG A 124 -15.98 26.23 38.91
C ARG A 124 -16.79 27.51 38.67
N THR A 125 -18.07 27.53 39.01
CA THR A 125 -18.79 28.76 39.41
C THR A 125 -19.93 28.46 40.38
N ALA A 126 -19.62 27.89 41.54
CA ALA A 126 -20.52 28.04 42.70
C ALA A 126 -20.23 29.43 43.32
N LYS A 127 -21.08 30.40 43.01
CA LYS A 127 -21.08 31.72 43.66
C LYS A 127 -21.53 31.52 45.11
N TYR A 128 -20.69 31.92 46.06
CA TYR A 128 -21.07 32.03 47.47
C TYR A 128 -22.17 33.09 47.61
N THR A 129 -23.28 32.69 48.21
CA THR A 129 -24.29 33.59 48.77
C THR A 129 -24.26 33.43 50.28
N SER A 130 -23.78 34.45 50.99
CA SER A 130 -24.47 35.12 52.11
C SER A 130 -23.51 36.08 52.80
#